data_AF-A0A7C5G2F3-F1
#
_entry.id   AF-A0A7C5G2F3-F1
#
_cell.length_a   1.000
_cell.length_b   1.000
_cell.length_c   1.000
_cell.angle_alpha   90.00
_cell.angle_beta   90.00
_cell.angle_gamma   90.00
#
_symmetry.space_group_name_H-M   'P 1'
#
loop_
_entity.id
_entity.type
_entity.pdbx_description
1 polymer ?
#
loop_
_entity_poly.entity_id
_entity_poly.type
_entity_poly.pdbx_seq_one_letter_code
_entity_poly.pdbx_strand_id
1 'polypeptide(L)'
;MPTRTQIPRAIRDQVLGEYNHLCAVCGKPNPQLHHIDGDNANHEALNLLPLCANHHLTDQHNPTRKMETGRVALFRRFKDPAILSPRFEPLYCRLGFLDQLDPKATELESLENSACELIDFVSALHMGEFYSQRLRDLLGPIDHVTFVTSSTTDVEIDQWHSEHHVEYIEKLAAGRDEALRLCTELLRYQEWTARGI
;
A
#
# COMPACT_ATOMS: atom_id res chain seq x y z
N MET A 1 -8.52 -27.42 12.77
CA MET A 1 -7.38 -26.89 12.01
C MET A 1 -7.71 -27.11 10.54
N PRO A 2 -7.88 -26.07 9.71
CA PRO A 2 -8.08 -26.29 8.28
C PRO A 2 -6.90 -27.11 7.73
N THR A 3 -7.23 -28.16 6.98
CA THR A 3 -6.24 -29.09 6.43
C THR A 3 -5.35 -28.33 5.44
N ARG A 4 -4.04 -28.30 5.69
CA ARG A 4 -3.06 -27.66 4.81
C ARG A 4 -3.11 -28.36 3.44
N THR A 5 -3.61 -27.67 2.43
CA THR A 5 -3.64 -28.19 1.06
C THR A 5 -2.26 -28.02 0.43
N GLN A 6 -1.87 -28.99 -0.41
CA GLN A 6 -0.58 -28.97 -1.07
C GLN A 6 -0.59 -27.91 -2.17
N ILE A 7 0.39 -27.01 -2.18
CA ILE A 7 0.57 -26.02 -3.25
C ILE A 7 0.83 -26.76 -4.57
N PRO A 8 0.07 -26.49 -5.64
CA PRO A 8 0.28 -27.08 -6.96
C PRO A 8 1.73 -26.88 -7.44
N ARG A 9 2.31 -27.93 -8.00
CA ARG A 9 3.72 -27.92 -8.43
C ARG A 9 4.03 -26.78 -9.40
N ALA A 10 3.14 -26.53 -10.37
CA ALA A 10 3.33 -25.46 -11.35
C ALA A 10 3.45 -24.07 -10.69
N ILE A 11 2.58 -23.77 -9.72
CA ILE A 11 2.61 -22.51 -8.99
C ILE A 11 3.87 -22.44 -8.12
N ARG A 12 4.21 -23.54 -7.44
CA ARG A 12 5.43 -23.61 -6.63
C ARG A 12 6.67 -23.33 -7.47
N ASP A 13 6.81 -23.98 -8.62
CA ASP A 13 7.97 -23.84 -9.50
C ASP A 13 8.01 -22.43 -10.12
N GLN A 14 6.86 -21.84 -10.46
CA GLN A 14 6.74 -20.45 -10.90
C GLN A 14 7.28 -19.47 -9.84
N VAL A 15 6.74 -19.53 -8.61
CA VAL A 15 7.12 -18.58 -7.54
C VAL A 15 8.57 -18.79 -7.11
N LEU A 16 9.04 -20.03 -6.98
CA LEU A 16 10.44 -20.26 -6.64
C LEU A 16 11.39 -19.83 -7.75
N GLY A 17 11.04 -20.08 -9.01
CA GLY A 17 11.84 -19.66 -10.17
C GLY A 17 11.99 -18.15 -10.25
N GLU A 18 10.93 -17.40 -9.95
CA GLU A 18 10.93 -15.93 -9.92
C GLU A 18 11.95 -15.33 -8.94
N TYR A 19 12.25 -16.05 -7.85
CA TYR A 19 13.21 -15.65 -6.83
C TYR A 19 14.51 -16.46 -6.88
N ASN A 20 14.81 -17.13 -7.99
CA ASN A 20 16.00 -17.98 -8.16
C ASN A 20 16.18 -19.03 -7.05
N HIS A 21 15.06 -19.55 -6.51
CA HIS A 21 15.04 -20.48 -5.38
C HIS A 21 15.71 -19.93 -4.10
N LEU A 22 15.71 -18.61 -3.92
CA LEU A 22 16.25 -17.93 -2.75
C LEU A 22 15.13 -17.26 -1.93
N CYS A 23 15.42 -16.99 -0.66
CA CYS A 23 14.59 -16.17 0.21
C CYS A 23 14.40 -14.78 -0.39
N ALA A 24 13.15 -14.34 -0.53
CA ALA A 24 12.81 -13.03 -1.07
C ALA A 24 13.40 -11.88 -0.26
N VAL A 25 13.57 -12.05 1.06
CA VAL A 25 14.05 -10.99 1.96
C VAL A 25 15.57 -10.94 2.03
N CYS A 26 16.25 -12.08 2.18
CA CYS A 26 17.69 -12.10 2.49
C CYS A 26 18.55 -12.94 1.53
N GLY A 27 17.97 -13.50 0.46
CA GLY A 27 18.71 -14.27 -0.54
C GLY A 27 19.27 -15.61 -0.07
N LYS A 28 18.93 -16.09 1.14
CA LYS A 28 19.40 -17.41 1.63
C LYS A 28 18.72 -18.56 0.86
N PRO A 29 19.43 -19.68 0.63
CA PRO A 29 18.87 -20.83 -0.09
C PRO A 29 17.82 -21.59 0.75
N ASN A 30 17.14 -22.54 0.09
CA ASN A 30 16.14 -23.43 0.68
C ASN A 30 14.93 -22.70 1.32
N PRO A 31 14.27 -21.76 0.61
CA PRO A 31 13.07 -21.12 1.12
C PRO A 31 11.87 -22.07 1.14
N GLN A 32 10.93 -21.78 2.04
CA GLN A 32 9.59 -22.33 2.07
C GLN A 32 8.60 -21.29 1.56
N LEU A 33 7.51 -21.72 0.91
CA LEU A 33 6.46 -20.82 0.46
C LEU A 33 5.54 -20.44 1.63
N HIS A 34 5.47 -19.14 1.88
CA HIS A 34 4.62 -18.51 2.87
C HIS A 34 3.39 -17.89 2.21
N HIS A 35 2.21 -18.11 2.81
CA HIS A 35 0.95 -17.47 2.40
C HIS A 35 0.83 -16.12 3.08
N ILE A 36 0.71 -15.05 2.29
CA ILE A 36 0.74 -13.66 2.77
C ILE A 36 -0.52 -13.35 3.61
N ASP A 37 -1.68 -13.81 3.16
CA ASP A 37 -2.97 -13.68 3.85
C ASP A 37 -3.15 -14.64 5.04
N GLY A 38 -2.24 -15.60 5.22
CA GLY A 38 -2.35 -16.64 6.24
C GLY A 38 -3.33 -17.77 5.92
N ASP A 39 -4.02 -17.73 4.77
CA ASP A 39 -4.89 -18.80 4.29
C ASP A 39 -4.08 -19.84 3.51
N ASN A 40 -3.96 -21.04 4.09
CA ASN A 40 -3.23 -22.15 3.48
C ASN A 40 -3.94 -22.76 2.26
N ALA A 41 -5.17 -22.34 1.94
CA ALA A 41 -5.90 -22.77 0.76
C ALA A 41 -5.76 -21.80 -0.42
N ASN A 42 -5.31 -20.55 -0.19
CA ASN A 42 -5.16 -19.56 -1.25
C ASN A 42 -3.79 -19.67 -1.94
N HIS A 43 -3.72 -20.48 -3.00
CA HIS A 43 -2.47 -20.75 -3.71
C HIS A 43 -2.17 -19.77 -4.85
N GLU A 44 -2.77 -18.58 -4.87
CA GLU A 44 -2.42 -17.60 -5.90
C GLU A 44 -0.93 -17.23 -5.85
N ALA A 45 -0.28 -17.11 -7.01
CA ALA A 45 1.15 -16.84 -7.09
C ALA A 45 1.58 -15.52 -6.42
N LEU A 46 0.68 -14.53 -6.37
CA LEU A 46 0.87 -13.26 -5.67
C LEU A 46 0.56 -13.33 -4.17
N ASN A 47 -0.12 -14.39 -3.69
CA ASN A 47 -0.29 -14.66 -2.26
C ASN A 47 0.87 -15.47 -1.68
N LEU A 48 1.83 -15.91 -2.51
CA LEU A 48 2.94 -16.76 -2.10
C LEU A 48 4.27 -15.99 -2.13
N LEU A 49 5.05 -16.13 -1.06
CA LEU A 49 6.38 -15.54 -0.94
C LEU A 49 7.41 -16.59 -0.44
N PRO A 50 8.56 -16.76 -1.11
CA PRO A 50 9.58 -17.68 -0.65
C PRO A 50 10.39 -17.08 0.50
N LEU A 51 10.34 -17.69 1.68
CA LEU A 51 11.02 -17.24 2.90
C LEU A 51 11.90 -18.34 3.49
N CYS A 52 13.11 -18.01 3.94
CA CYS A 52 13.94 -18.94 4.70
C CYS A 52 13.39 -19.15 6.12
N ALA A 53 13.83 -20.17 6.84
CA ALA A 53 13.36 -20.46 8.21
C ALA A 53 13.41 -19.25 9.16
N ASN A 54 14.39 -18.36 9.02
CA ASN A 54 14.51 -17.16 9.85
C ASN A 54 13.43 -16.11 9.55
N HIS A 55 13.00 -15.99 8.29
CA HIS A 55 11.98 -15.00 7.86
C HIS A 55 10.59 -15.61 7.75
N HIS A 56 10.48 -16.94 7.71
CA HIS A 56 9.22 -17.66 7.66
C HIS A 56 8.48 -17.65 9.01
N LEU A 57 9.17 -17.35 10.11
CA LEU A 57 8.65 -17.46 11.48
C LEU A 57 8.40 -16.11 12.17
N THR A 58 9.05 -15.03 11.74
CA THR A 58 9.12 -13.79 12.53
C THR A 58 9.41 -12.56 11.69
N ASP A 59 8.82 -11.42 12.06
CA ASP A 59 9.37 -10.09 11.78
C ASP A 59 10.74 -9.98 12.48
N GLN A 60 11.79 -9.59 11.75
CA GLN A 60 13.15 -9.48 12.31
C GLN A 60 13.31 -8.35 13.33
N HIS A 61 12.44 -7.34 13.30
CA HIS A 61 12.52 -6.17 14.17
C HIS A 61 11.69 -6.34 15.44
N ASN A 62 10.63 -7.15 15.38
CA ASN A 62 9.86 -7.56 16.54
C ASN A 62 9.45 -9.04 16.41
N PRO A 63 10.24 -9.98 16.93
CA PRO A 63 9.98 -11.41 16.75
C PRO A 63 8.66 -11.88 17.39
N THR A 64 7.99 -11.02 18.17
CA THR A 64 6.67 -11.29 18.74
C THR A 64 5.52 -10.76 17.88
N ARG A 65 5.78 -9.88 16.90
CA ARG A 65 4.78 -9.32 16.01
C ARG A 65 4.80 -10.08 14.67
N LYS A 66 3.61 -10.42 14.18
CA LYS A 66 3.47 -10.93 12.80
C LYS A 66 3.79 -9.80 11.83
N MET A 67 4.48 -10.11 10.73
CA MET A 67 4.61 -9.17 9.62
C MET A 67 3.21 -8.77 9.15
N GLU A 68 3.00 -7.48 8.93
CA GLU A 68 1.72 -6.97 8.47
C GLU A 68 1.44 -7.43 7.03
N THR A 69 0.31 -8.12 6.85
CA THR A 69 -0.07 -8.77 5.58
C THR A 69 -0.06 -7.80 4.40
N GLY A 70 -0.64 -6.60 4.55
CA GLY A 70 -0.68 -5.61 3.46
C GLY A 70 0.71 -5.14 3.04
N ARG A 71 1.63 -4.99 3.99
CA ARG A 71 3.03 -4.63 3.72
C ARG A 71 3.80 -5.74 3.02
N VAL A 72 3.58 -7.00 3.39
CA VAL A 72 4.18 -8.16 2.69
C VAL A 72 3.61 -8.31 1.28
N ALA A 73 2.32 -8.06 1.09
CA ALA A 73 1.69 -8.03 -0.24
C ALA A 73 2.30 -6.92 -1.11
N LEU A 74 2.53 -5.75 -0.54
CA LEU A 74 3.21 -4.64 -1.22
C LEU A 74 4.64 -5.02 -1.63
N PHE A 75 5.39 -5.66 -0.73
CA PHE A 75 6.71 -6.19 -1.03
C PHE A 75 6.68 -7.24 -2.14
N ARG A 76 5.72 -8.18 -2.10
CA ARG A 76 5.55 -9.19 -3.15
C ARG A 76 5.29 -8.57 -4.52
N ARG A 77 4.50 -7.50 -4.55
CA ARG A 77 4.12 -6.75 -5.77
C ARG A 77 5.28 -5.97 -6.37
N PHE A 78 6.00 -5.18 -5.58
CA PHE A 78 7.05 -4.29 -6.09
C PHE A 78 8.47 -4.84 -5.98
N LYS A 79 8.66 -5.92 -5.21
CA LYS A 79 9.95 -6.60 -4.96
C LYS A 79 11.04 -5.67 -4.44
N ASP A 80 10.64 -4.62 -3.72
CA ASP A 80 11.55 -3.62 -3.18
C ASP A 80 11.81 -3.89 -1.69
N PRO A 81 13.04 -4.26 -1.29
CA PRO A 81 13.34 -4.53 0.12
C PRO A 81 13.17 -3.31 1.02
N ALA A 82 13.19 -2.08 0.49
CA ALA A 82 12.95 -0.87 1.27
C ALA A 82 11.54 -0.84 1.87
N ILE A 83 10.57 -1.53 1.26
CA ILE A 83 9.21 -1.67 1.82
C ILE A 83 9.25 -2.34 3.19
N LEU A 84 10.15 -3.30 3.41
CA LEU A 84 10.26 -4.01 4.69
C LEU A 84 11.07 -3.24 5.74
N SER A 85 11.69 -2.12 5.37
CA SER A 85 12.49 -1.30 6.29
C SER A 85 11.60 -0.50 7.24
N PRO A 86 11.91 -0.38 8.54
CA PRO A 86 11.16 0.46 9.48
C PRO A 86 10.94 1.91 9.01
N ARG A 87 11.81 2.40 8.13
CA ARG A 87 11.72 3.75 7.52
C ARG A 87 10.50 3.93 6.61
N PHE A 88 9.95 2.84 6.07
CA PHE A 88 8.72 2.89 5.29
C PHE A 88 7.46 3.00 6.16
N GLU A 89 7.54 2.64 7.46
CA GLU A 89 6.38 2.58 8.36
C GLU A 89 5.55 3.87 8.38
N PRO A 90 6.14 5.07 8.51
CA PRO A 90 5.36 6.30 8.56
C PRO A 90 4.60 6.57 7.26
N LEU A 91 5.19 6.17 6.11
CA LEU A 91 4.57 6.34 4.80
C LEU A 91 3.46 5.31 4.59
N TYR A 92 3.71 4.05 5.01
CA TYR A 92 2.73 2.97 4.91
C TYR A 92 1.47 3.25 5.74
N CYS A 93 1.62 3.73 6.98
CA CYS A 93 0.49 4.10 7.83
C CYS A 93 -0.41 5.16 7.16
N ARG A 94 0.22 6.16 6.51
CA ARG A 94 -0.48 7.24 5.81
C ARG A 94 -1.15 6.79 4.52
N LEU A 95 -0.64 5.74 3.89
CA LEU A 95 -1.28 5.14 2.72
C LEU A 95 -2.51 4.28 3.09
N GLY A 96 -2.68 3.94 4.38
CA GLY A 96 -3.71 3.01 4.85
C GLY A 96 -5.15 3.44 4.57
N PHE A 97 -5.42 4.74 4.38
CA PHE A 97 -6.78 5.19 4.02
C PHE A 97 -7.22 4.68 2.63
N LEU A 98 -6.26 4.40 1.73
CA LEU A 98 -6.55 3.85 0.40
C LEU A 98 -7.06 2.40 0.43
N ASP A 99 -6.89 1.71 1.56
CA ASP A 99 -7.47 0.38 1.79
C ASP A 99 -8.92 0.44 2.31
N GLN A 100 -9.39 1.62 2.69
CA GLN A 100 -10.69 1.85 3.36
C GLN A 100 -11.63 2.72 2.50
N LEU A 101 -11.49 2.65 1.18
CA LEU A 101 -12.33 3.37 0.24
C LEU A 101 -13.72 2.69 0.17
N ASP A 102 -14.67 3.19 0.93
CA ASP A 102 -16.09 2.81 0.85
C ASP A 102 -16.95 4.08 0.66
N PRO A 103 -17.60 4.25 -0.51
CA PRO A 103 -18.50 5.37 -0.79
C PRO A 103 -19.63 5.58 0.21
N LYS A 104 -19.98 4.55 0.99
CA LYS A 104 -21.10 4.60 1.93
C LYS A 104 -20.67 4.78 3.39
N ALA A 105 -19.42 4.50 3.71
CA ALA A 105 -18.96 4.45 5.10
C ALA A 105 -17.96 5.55 5.44
N THR A 106 -17.27 6.12 4.45
CA THR A 106 -16.18 7.08 4.69
C THR A 106 -16.67 8.51 4.47
N GLU A 107 -16.28 9.43 5.35
CA GLU A 107 -16.57 10.86 5.18
C GLU A 107 -15.57 11.51 4.22
N LEU A 108 -16.08 12.30 3.26
CA LEU A 108 -15.27 12.97 2.24
C LEU A 108 -14.13 13.82 2.84
N GLU A 109 -14.46 14.63 3.85
CA GLU A 109 -13.48 15.49 4.54
C GLU A 109 -12.33 14.67 5.15
N SER A 110 -12.63 13.48 5.70
CA SER A 110 -11.60 12.60 6.27
C SER A 110 -10.66 12.04 5.20
N LEU A 111 -11.17 11.76 4.00
CA LEU A 111 -10.36 11.28 2.87
C LEU A 111 -9.45 12.38 2.35
N GLU A 112 -9.98 13.58 2.15
CA GLU A 112 -9.22 14.75 1.70
C GLU A 112 -8.10 15.10 2.69
N ASN A 113 -8.43 15.12 3.98
CA ASN A 113 -7.44 15.36 5.05
C ASN A 113 -6.33 14.30 5.04
N SER A 114 -6.67 13.02 4.86
CA SER A 114 -5.68 11.93 4.79
C SER A 114 -4.79 12.03 3.55
N ALA A 115 -5.37 12.39 2.39
CA ALA A 115 -4.63 12.59 1.16
C ALA A 115 -3.69 13.81 1.25
N CYS A 116 -4.17 14.94 1.77
CA CYS A 116 -3.35 16.13 2.01
C CYS A 116 -2.20 15.84 2.99
N GLU A 117 -2.47 15.16 4.11
CA GLU A 117 -1.45 14.80 5.08
C GLU A 117 -0.34 13.93 4.46
N LEU A 118 -0.70 12.95 3.62
CA LEU A 118 0.27 12.13 2.88
C LEU A 118 1.10 12.98 1.91
N ILE A 119 0.45 13.86 1.14
CA ILE A 119 1.11 14.74 0.16
C ILE A 119 2.10 15.68 0.87
N ASP A 120 1.68 16.28 1.99
CA ASP A 120 2.50 17.20 2.77
C ASP A 120 3.68 16.45 3.42
N PHE A 121 3.44 15.27 3.98
CA PHE A 121 4.50 14.41 4.51
C PHE A 121 5.53 14.07 3.43
N VAL A 122 5.09 13.65 2.24
CA VAL A 122 5.98 13.36 1.11
C VAL A 122 6.74 14.60 0.68
N SER A 123 6.10 15.78 0.64
CA SER A 123 6.75 17.03 0.24
C SER A 123 7.93 17.42 1.13
N ALA A 124 7.90 17.02 2.41
CA ALA A 124 8.96 17.30 3.38
C ALA A 124 10.18 16.36 3.25
N LEU A 125 10.11 15.32 2.42
CA LEU A 125 11.20 14.36 2.20
C LEU A 125 12.19 14.85 1.15
N HIS A 126 13.38 14.23 1.08
CA HIS A 126 14.35 14.54 0.03
C HIS A 126 13.77 14.14 -1.34
N MET A 127 13.90 14.99 -2.37
CA MET A 127 13.16 14.84 -3.64
C MET A 127 11.62 14.86 -3.49
N GLY A 128 11.10 15.19 -2.30
CA GLY A 128 9.69 15.10 -1.94
C GLY A 128 8.78 15.94 -2.82
N GLU A 129 9.22 17.14 -3.19
CA GLU A 129 8.48 18.09 -4.03
C GLU A 129 8.05 17.49 -5.38
N PHE A 130 8.94 16.73 -6.04
CA PHE A 130 8.61 16.07 -7.31
C PHE A 130 7.51 15.02 -7.13
N TYR A 131 7.62 14.19 -6.08
CA TYR A 131 6.66 13.12 -5.83
C TYR A 131 5.34 13.64 -5.28
N SER A 132 5.36 14.67 -4.43
CA SER A 132 4.16 15.27 -3.85
C SER A 132 3.30 15.93 -4.92
N GLN A 133 3.91 16.55 -5.94
CA GLN A 133 3.15 17.09 -7.07
C GLN A 133 2.41 15.98 -7.84
N ARG A 134 3.09 14.86 -8.14
CA ARG A 134 2.44 13.73 -8.81
C ARG A 134 1.36 13.08 -7.95
N LEU A 135 1.59 12.99 -6.63
CA LEU A 135 0.58 12.50 -5.69
C LEU A 135 -0.62 13.46 -5.60
N ARG A 136 -0.41 14.77 -5.72
CA ARG A 136 -1.51 15.76 -5.75
C ARG A 136 -2.40 15.55 -6.97
N ASP A 137 -1.83 15.26 -8.12
CA ASP A 137 -2.62 14.98 -9.33
C ASP A 137 -3.48 13.70 -9.16
N LEU A 138 -2.93 12.68 -8.49
CA LEU A 138 -3.58 11.38 -8.29
C LEU A 138 -4.59 11.37 -7.13
N LEU A 139 -4.24 12.01 -6.01
CA LEU A 139 -4.92 11.88 -4.73
C LEU A 139 -5.45 13.19 -4.18
N GLY A 140 -5.00 14.33 -4.69
CA GLY A 140 -5.45 15.63 -4.21
C GLY A 140 -6.96 15.83 -4.44
N PRO A 141 -7.59 16.73 -3.67
CA PRO A 141 -9.00 17.08 -3.86
C PRO A 141 -9.29 17.45 -5.31
N ILE A 142 -10.53 17.25 -5.74
CA ILE A 142 -10.96 17.71 -7.05
C ILE A 142 -11.48 19.14 -6.89
N ASP A 143 -10.91 20.08 -7.65
CA ASP A 143 -11.33 21.48 -7.63
C ASP A 143 -12.70 21.61 -8.33
N HIS A 144 -13.78 21.47 -7.57
CA HIS A 144 -15.11 21.77 -8.06
C HIS A 144 -15.47 23.22 -7.76
N VAL A 145 -15.72 23.99 -8.83
CA VAL A 145 -16.29 25.33 -8.68
C VAL A 145 -17.79 25.18 -8.42
N THR A 146 -18.20 25.27 -7.16
CA THR A 146 -19.62 25.26 -6.79
C THR A 146 -20.22 26.64 -7.05
N PHE A 147 -21.11 26.75 -8.03
CA PHE A 147 -21.93 27.95 -8.21
C PHE A 147 -23.25 27.80 -7.43
N VAL A 148 -23.21 28.11 -6.13
CA VAL A 148 -24.42 28.17 -5.31
C VAL A 148 -25.11 29.52 -5.54
N THR A 149 -26.31 29.50 -6.11
CA THR A 149 -27.19 30.67 -6.23
C THR A 149 -28.24 30.68 -5.11
N SER A 150 -28.91 31.81 -4.89
CA SER A 150 -30.00 31.92 -3.91
C SER A 150 -31.23 31.04 -4.23
N SER A 151 -31.29 30.46 -5.42
CA SER A 151 -32.33 29.51 -5.85
C SER A 151 -31.93 28.03 -5.69
N THR A 152 -30.69 27.74 -5.28
CA THR A 152 -30.23 26.35 -5.10
C THR A 152 -30.91 25.76 -3.87
N THR A 153 -31.52 24.60 -4.03
CA THR A 153 -32.21 23.89 -2.95
C THR A 153 -31.24 23.02 -2.16
N ASP A 154 -31.57 22.73 -0.89
CA ASP A 154 -30.77 21.82 -0.06
C ASP A 154 -30.61 20.43 -0.72
N VAL A 155 -31.65 19.95 -1.43
CA VAL A 155 -31.61 18.68 -2.16
C VAL A 155 -30.58 18.69 -3.29
N GLU A 156 -30.45 19.80 -4.01
CA GLU A 156 -29.44 19.96 -5.07
C GLU A 156 -28.02 20.02 -4.50
N ILE A 157 -27.86 20.66 -3.33
CA ILE A 157 -26.58 20.73 -2.62
C ILE A 157 -26.18 19.32 -2.13
N ASP A 158 -27.10 18.58 -1.51
CA ASP A 158 -26.87 17.22 -1.04
C ASP A 158 -26.53 16.27 -2.19
N GLN A 159 -27.25 16.38 -3.31
CA GLN A 159 -26.95 15.59 -4.50
C GLN A 159 -25.56 15.91 -5.05
N TRP A 160 -25.22 17.20 -5.16
CA TRP A 160 -23.90 17.66 -5.58
C TRP A 160 -22.79 17.10 -4.67
N HIS A 161 -22.96 17.14 -3.34
CA HIS A 161 -21.99 16.55 -2.41
C HIS A 161 -21.85 15.04 -2.61
N SER A 162 -22.97 14.32 -2.80
CA SER A 162 -22.94 12.88 -3.04
C SER A 162 -22.21 12.52 -4.34
N GLU A 163 -22.42 13.29 -5.41
CA GLU A 163 -21.77 13.06 -6.70
C GLU A 163 -20.25 13.28 -6.60
N HIS A 164 -19.81 14.39 -5.99
CA HIS A 164 -18.38 14.65 -5.78
C HIS A 164 -17.71 13.64 -4.87
N HIS A 165 -18.42 13.18 -3.85
CA HIS A 165 -17.88 12.16 -2.95
C HIS A 165 -17.59 10.86 -3.70
N VAL A 166 -18.50 10.41 -4.56
CA VAL A 166 -18.30 9.23 -5.41
C VAL A 166 -17.15 9.46 -6.40
N GLU A 167 -17.13 10.61 -7.08
CA GLU A 167 -16.08 10.94 -8.05
C GLU A 167 -14.69 10.95 -7.41
N TYR A 168 -14.56 11.54 -6.22
CA TYR A 168 -13.28 11.59 -5.52
C TYR A 168 -12.83 10.20 -5.06
N ILE A 169 -13.74 9.34 -4.58
CA ILE A 169 -13.40 7.96 -4.24
C ILE A 169 -12.96 7.18 -5.49
N GLU A 170 -13.62 7.36 -6.63
CA GLU A 170 -13.21 6.73 -7.89
C GLU A 170 -11.82 7.21 -8.31
N LYS A 171 -11.52 8.51 -8.17
CA LYS A 171 -10.19 9.07 -8.39
C LYS A 171 -9.14 8.42 -7.48
N LEU A 172 -9.40 8.34 -6.18
CA LEU A 172 -8.50 7.70 -5.20
C LEU A 172 -8.26 6.23 -5.53
N ALA A 173 -9.32 5.50 -5.89
CA ALA A 173 -9.23 4.09 -6.28
C ALA A 173 -8.39 3.91 -7.55
N ALA A 174 -8.58 4.76 -8.56
CA ALA A 174 -7.81 4.75 -9.79
C ALA A 174 -6.34 5.15 -9.58
N GLY A 175 -6.08 6.11 -8.68
CA GLY A 175 -4.74 6.61 -8.35
C GLY A 175 -3.93 5.73 -7.39
N ARG A 176 -4.60 4.82 -6.67
CA ARG A 176 -4.02 4.01 -5.58
C ARG A 176 -2.72 3.31 -5.98
N ASP A 177 -2.73 2.59 -7.09
CA ASP A 177 -1.60 1.76 -7.50
C ASP A 177 -0.37 2.58 -7.88
N GLU A 178 -0.59 3.69 -8.57
CA GLU A 178 0.48 4.61 -8.95
C GLU A 178 1.01 5.36 -7.73
N ALA A 179 0.14 5.74 -6.78
CA ALA A 179 0.57 6.34 -5.52
C ALA A 179 1.46 5.40 -4.70
N LEU A 180 1.07 4.13 -4.55
CA LEU A 180 1.89 3.12 -3.89
C LEU A 180 3.26 2.93 -4.57
N ARG A 181 3.27 2.96 -5.90
CA ARG A 181 4.51 2.86 -6.70
C ARG A 181 5.42 4.06 -6.46
N LEU A 182 4.87 5.29 -6.51
CA LEU A 182 5.59 6.54 -6.27
C LEU A 182 6.17 6.59 -4.85
N CYS A 183 5.38 6.23 -3.84
CA CYS A 183 5.82 6.16 -2.45
C CYS A 183 6.94 5.13 -2.26
N THR A 184 6.85 3.97 -2.92
CA THR A 184 7.92 2.96 -2.88
C THR A 184 9.20 3.45 -3.57
N GLU A 185 9.05 4.10 -4.73
CA GLU A 185 10.15 4.63 -5.52
C GLU A 185 10.90 5.74 -4.77
N LEU A 186 10.18 6.66 -4.13
CA LEU A 186 10.71 7.74 -3.30
C LEU A 186 11.69 7.26 -2.23
N LEU A 187 11.44 6.08 -1.62
CA LEU A 187 12.31 5.51 -0.58
C LEU A 187 13.74 5.26 -1.05
N ARG A 188 13.94 5.00 -2.35
CA ARG A 188 15.25 4.73 -2.95
C ARG A 188 16.12 5.98 -3.00
N TYR A 189 15.49 7.15 -3.03
CA TYR A 189 16.16 8.44 -3.15
C TYR A 189 16.39 9.11 -1.79
N GLN A 190 15.81 8.58 -0.73
CA GLN A 190 16.01 9.16 0.59
C GLN A 190 17.44 8.86 1.07
N GLU A 191 18.22 9.93 1.24
CA GLU A 191 19.49 9.90 1.95
C GLU A 191 19.23 9.72 3.44
N TRP A 192 18.93 8.48 3.82
CA TRP A 192 18.78 8.13 5.22
C TRP A 192 20.15 8.13 5.89
N THR A 193 20.62 9.32 6.30
CA THR A 193 21.86 9.44 7.07
C THR A 193 21.77 8.49 8.26
N ALA A 194 22.79 7.65 8.45
CA ALA A 194 22.82 6.64 9.51
C ALA A 194 22.89 7.23 10.94
N ARG A 195 22.67 8.53 11.10
CA ARG A 195 22.73 9.27 12.35
C ARG A 195 21.35 9.87 12.63
N GLY A 196 20.52 9.16 13.37
CA GLY A 196 19.25 9.72 13.84
C GLY A 196 18.12 8.70 14.01
N ILE A 197 18.39 7.56 14.63
CA ILE A 197 17.43 6.83 15.47
C ILE A 197 18.20 6.39 16.71
#